data_AF-A0A435FJ98-F1
#
_entry.id   AF-A0A435FJ98-F1
#
_cell.length_a   1.000
_cell.length_b   1.000
_cell.length_c   1.000
_cell.angle_alpha   90.00
_cell.angle_beta   90.00
_cell.angle_gamma   90.00
#
_symmetry.space_group_name_H-M   'P 1'
#
loop_
_entity.id
_entity.type
_entity.pdbx_description
1 polymer ?
#
loop_
_entity_poly.entity_id
_entity_poly.type
_entity_poly.pdbx_seq_one_letter_code
_entity_poly.pdbx_strand_id
1 'polypeptide(L)'
;MLAGLMLPPLTSAEERLLLRFADPEAAAGGEDLSAKTLTALLDNAEFHGVLPIMLRKLSGDARLPADADLHGKLEDLRQKATIATGQSMLLKYHGDRIMKGLAADNIPARIVKGPVFARKLYRNVADRPFTDIDILVEPANLARANQVIAACGFELGSNEAESYELQEFKWLEKENSSLLVELHGDLVHDTGMRRRLSLGFPELRAIDGEATDTPAALLTIAIVHAAG
;
A
#
# COMPACT_ATOMS: atom_id res chain seq x y z
N MET A 1 -16.11 -8.96 1.44
CA MET A 1 -16.66 -10.12 2.18
C MET A 1 -15.88 -11.36 1.74
N LEU A 2 -14.73 -11.64 2.35
CA LEU A 2 -13.95 -12.86 2.07
C LEU A 2 -14.66 -14.01 2.79
N ALA A 3 -15.44 -14.80 2.05
CA ALA A 3 -15.80 -16.13 2.51
C ALA A 3 -14.50 -16.88 2.85
N GLY A 4 -14.44 -17.49 4.03
CA GLY A 4 -13.21 -18.00 4.64
C GLY A 4 -12.39 -18.91 3.72
N LEU A 5 -11.40 -18.33 3.04
CA LEU A 5 -10.31 -19.06 2.42
C LEU A 5 -9.46 -19.63 3.54
N MET A 6 -9.65 -20.91 3.87
CA MET A 6 -8.66 -21.63 4.67
C MET A 6 -7.39 -21.73 3.84
N LEU A 7 -6.33 -21.03 4.27
CA LEU A 7 -5.03 -21.12 3.61
C LEU A 7 -4.53 -22.58 3.67
N PRO A 8 -3.82 -23.04 2.62
CA PRO A 8 -3.18 -24.34 2.69
C PRO A 8 -2.19 -24.34 3.87
N PRO A 9 -2.30 -25.31 4.80
CA PRO A 9 -1.47 -25.33 5.97
C PRO A 9 -0.01 -25.56 5.59
N LEU A 10 0.88 -24.84 6.26
CA LEU A 10 2.32 -25.01 6.12
C LEU A 10 2.86 -25.78 7.33
N THR A 11 3.84 -26.64 7.10
CA THR A 11 4.67 -27.18 8.17
C THR A 11 5.54 -26.06 8.75
N SER A 12 6.05 -26.23 9.98
CA SER A 12 6.95 -25.22 10.58
C SER A 12 8.23 -24.96 9.76
N ALA A 13 8.65 -25.90 8.92
CA ALA A 13 9.75 -25.68 7.98
C ALA A 13 9.35 -24.78 6.81
N GLU A 14 8.16 -25.01 6.25
CA GLU A 14 7.59 -24.19 5.16
C GLU A 14 7.22 -22.78 5.65
N GLU A 15 6.75 -22.60 6.88
CA GLU A 15 6.53 -21.28 7.50
C GLU A 15 7.84 -20.47 7.59
N ARG A 16 8.92 -21.11 8.05
CA ARG A 16 10.25 -20.46 8.08
C ARG A 16 10.73 -20.09 6.68
N LEU A 17 10.43 -20.93 5.69
CA LEU A 17 10.77 -20.65 4.30
C LEU A 17 9.95 -19.47 3.75
N LEU A 18 8.66 -19.39 4.07
CA LEU A 18 7.81 -18.24 3.73
C LEU A 18 8.37 -16.94 4.33
N LEU A 19 8.76 -16.95 5.62
CA LEU A 19 9.38 -15.79 6.27
C LEU A 19 10.68 -15.35 5.58
N ARG A 20 11.49 -16.31 5.10
CA ARG A 20 12.69 -16.00 4.32
C ARG A 20 12.36 -15.47 2.93
N PHE A 21 11.28 -15.94 2.29
CA PHE A 21 10.79 -15.34 1.05
C PHE A 21 10.28 -13.91 1.28
N ALA A 22 9.62 -13.65 2.41
CA ALA A 22 9.08 -12.35 2.79
C ALA A 22 10.15 -11.28 3.08
N ASP A 23 11.37 -11.66 3.47
CA ASP A 23 12.46 -10.71 3.69
C ASP A 23 12.98 -10.15 2.34
N PRO A 24 12.80 -8.87 2.00
CA PRO A 24 13.18 -8.32 0.70
C PRO A 24 14.69 -8.37 0.41
N GLU A 25 15.53 -8.43 1.46
CA GLU A 25 17.00 -8.43 1.36
C GLU A 25 17.60 -9.84 1.43
N ALA A 26 16.86 -10.83 1.94
CA ALA A 26 17.31 -12.22 1.93
C ALA A 26 17.43 -12.77 0.51
N ALA A 27 18.52 -13.48 0.22
CA ALA A 27 18.70 -14.18 -1.05
C ALA A 27 17.65 -15.29 -1.23
N ALA A 28 17.15 -15.43 -2.46
CA ALA A 28 16.42 -16.62 -2.89
C ALA A 28 17.32 -17.85 -2.74
N GLY A 29 16.93 -18.83 -1.93
CA GLY A 29 17.58 -20.15 -1.84
C GLY A 29 16.67 -21.18 -2.48
N GLY A 30 17.16 -22.26 -3.11
CA GLY A 30 18.23 -23.17 -2.63
C GLY A 30 17.65 -24.57 -2.39
N GLU A 31 16.38 -24.59 -2.01
CA GLU A 31 15.56 -25.74 -1.70
C GLU A 31 14.90 -26.29 -2.98
N ASP A 32 14.97 -27.60 -3.16
CA ASP A 32 14.21 -28.31 -4.20
C ASP A 32 12.79 -28.53 -3.67
N LEU A 33 11.86 -27.64 -4.03
CA LEU A 33 10.49 -27.62 -3.51
C LEU A 33 9.57 -28.37 -4.44
N SER A 34 8.69 -29.22 -3.91
CA SER A 34 7.62 -29.81 -4.72
C SER A 34 6.67 -28.73 -5.26
N ALA A 35 6.02 -29.00 -6.40
CA ALA A 35 5.02 -28.10 -6.97
C ALA A 35 3.87 -27.79 -5.99
N LYS A 36 3.47 -28.78 -5.18
CA LYS A 36 2.46 -28.63 -4.13
C LYS A 36 2.90 -27.67 -3.04
N THR A 37 4.12 -27.83 -2.52
CA THR A 37 4.68 -26.95 -1.47
C THR A 37 4.83 -25.52 -2.01
N LEU A 38 5.36 -25.35 -3.23
CA LEU A 38 5.54 -24.03 -3.80
C LEU A 38 4.20 -23.33 -4.05
N THR A 39 3.18 -24.07 -4.50
CA THR A 39 1.81 -23.55 -4.66
C THR A 39 1.25 -23.06 -3.33
N ALA A 40 1.41 -23.82 -2.25
CA ALA A 40 0.95 -23.44 -0.91
C ALA A 40 1.69 -22.21 -0.37
N LEU A 41 3.00 -22.10 -0.62
CA LEU A 41 3.78 -20.92 -0.26
C LEU A 41 3.33 -19.68 -1.03
N LEU A 42 2.99 -19.80 -2.32
CA LEU A 42 2.46 -18.68 -3.11
C LEU A 42 1.10 -18.19 -2.58
N ASP A 43 0.20 -19.10 -2.21
CA ASP A 43 -1.11 -18.75 -1.62
C ASP A 43 -0.94 -18.00 -0.29
N ASN A 44 -0.03 -18.49 0.57
CA ASN A 44 0.27 -17.82 1.83
C ASN A 44 0.98 -16.47 1.59
N ALA A 45 1.88 -16.39 0.60
CA ALA A 45 2.57 -15.15 0.25
C ALA A 45 1.60 -14.08 -0.27
N GLU A 46 0.61 -14.47 -1.07
CA GLU A 46 -0.46 -13.58 -1.54
C GLU A 46 -1.29 -13.07 -0.36
N PHE A 47 -1.75 -13.97 0.50
CA PHE A 47 -2.55 -13.61 1.67
C PHE A 47 -1.82 -12.68 2.64
N HIS A 48 -0.53 -12.90 2.87
CA HIS A 48 0.29 -12.08 3.77
C HIS A 48 0.88 -10.83 3.11
N GLY A 49 0.56 -10.55 1.84
CA GLY A 49 1.02 -9.34 1.15
C GLY A 49 2.51 -9.32 0.80
N VAL A 50 3.16 -10.49 0.72
CA VAL A 50 4.61 -10.65 0.43
C VAL A 50 4.87 -11.33 -0.92
N LEU A 51 3.82 -11.62 -1.68
CA LEU A 51 3.88 -12.22 -3.01
C LEU A 51 4.83 -11.50 -4.00
N PRO A 52 4.86 -10.15 -4.11
CA PRO A 52 5.74 -9.49 -5.06
C PRO A 52 7.23 -9.80 -4.85
N ILE A 53 7.66 -9.88 -3.58
CA ILE A 53 9.03 -10.24 -3.20
C ILE A 53 9.34 -11.67 -3.63
N MET A 54 8.40 -12.59 -3.34
CA MET A 54 8.55 -14.00 -3.70
C MET A 54 8.61 -14.19 -5.22
N LEU A 55 7.72 -13.55 -5.99
CA LEU A 55 7.73 -13.61 -7.45
C LEU A 55 9.03 -13.06 -8.06
N ARG A 56 9.56 -11.95 -7.53
CA ARG A 56 10.86 -11.41 -7.94
C ARG A 56 11.98 -12.42 -7.71
N LYS A 57 11.99 -13.08 -6.55
CA LYS A 57 12.98 -14.09 -6.17
C LYS A 57 12.91 -15.37 -7.03
N LEU A 58 11.71 -15.75 -7.46
CA LEU A 58 11.47 -16.91 -8.33
C LEU A 58 11.64 -16.57 -9.82
N SER A 59 11.87 -15.31 -10.17
CA SER A 59 12.09 -14.90 -11.56
C SER A 59 13.42 -15.46 -12.07
N GLY A 60 13.35 -16.29 -13.12
CA GLY A 60 14.53 -16.92 -13.70
C GLY A 60 15.13 -18.08 -12.88
N ASP A 61 14.43 -18.62 -11.88
CA ASP A 61 14.90 -19.80 -11.15
C ASP A 61 14.76 -21.07 -12.00
N ALA A 62 15.89 -21.63 -12.44
CA ALA A 62 15.94 -22.85 -13.24
C ALA A 62 15.54 -24.12 -12.47
N ARG A 63 15.34 -24.04 -11.14
CA ARG A 63 14.96 -25.16 -10.27
C ARG A 63 13.46 -25.26 -10.04
N LEU A 64 12.65 -24.45 -10.72
CA LEU A 64 11.20 -24.58 -10.63
C LEU A 64 10.75 -25.99 -11.07
N PRO A 65 9.88 -26.67 -10.31
CA PRO A 65 9.38 -27.99 -10.68
C PRO A 65 8.70 -27.98 -12.05
N ALA A 66 8.98 -29.01 -12.86
CA ALA A 66 8.36 -29.21 -14.17
C ALA A 66 6.89 -29.65 -14.03
N ASP A 67 6.03 -28.74 -13.58
CA ASP A 67 4.61 -28.94 -13.32
C ASP A 67 3.79 -27.87 -14.05
N ALA A 68 2.88 -28.28 -14.94
CA ALA A 68 2.17 -27.35 -15.83
C ALA A 68 1.22 -26.40 -15.09
N ASP A 69 0.56 -26.89 -14.04
CA ASP A 69 -0.40 -26.12 -13.24
C ASP A 69 0.32 -25.04 -12.42
N LEU A 70 1.45 -25.40 -11.80
CA LEU A 70 2.33 -24.45 -11.12
C LEU A 70 2.82 -23.35 -12.06
N HIS A 71 3.27 -23.72 -13.27
CA HIS A 71 3.74 -22.74 -14.26
C HIS A 71 2.62 -21.80 -14.70
N GLY A 72 1.43 -22.33 -14.97
CA GLY A 72 0.24 -21.53 -15.29
C GLY A 72 -0.11 -20.54 -14.17
N LYS A 73 -0.08 -21.00 -12.91
CA LYS A 73 -0.30 -20.13 -11.74
C LYS A 73 0.76 -19.05 -11.61
N LEU A 74 2.04 -19.38 -11.76
CA LEU A 74 3.12 -18.40 -11.69
C LEU A 74 2.99 -17.32 -12.77
N GLU A 75 2.57 -17.69 -13.98
CA GLU A 75 2.35 -16.73 -15.06
C GLU A 75 1.20 -15.77 -14.75
N ASP A 76 0.06 -16.29 -14.29
CA ASP A 76 -1.08 -15.47 -13.84
C ASP A 76 -0.68 -14.50 -12.72
N LEU A 77 0.04 -14.99 -11.71
CA LEU A 77 0.51 -14.15 -10.59
C LEU A 77 1.50 -13.07 -11.06
N ARG A 78 2.40 -13.38 -12.01
CA ARG A 78 3.31 -12.39 -12.61
C ARG A 78 2.57 -11.33 -13.42
N GLN A 79 1.54 -11.73 -14.17
CA GLN A 79 0.70 -10.80 -14.92
C GLN A 79 -0.02 -9.85 -13.95
N LYS A 80 -0.62 -10.38 -12.88
CA LYS A 80 -1.26 -9.57 -11.82
C LYS A 80 -0.27 -8.62 -11.15
N ALA A 81 0.93 -9.09 -10.80
CA ALA A 81 1.97 -8.25 -10.20
C ALA A 81 2.43 -7.13 -11.15
N THR A 82 2.49 -7.40 -12.45
CA THR A 82 2.81 -6.39 -13.48
C THR A 82 1.73 -5.31 -13.54
N ILE A 83 0.45 -5.70 -13.54
CA ILE A 83 -0.69 -4.77 -13.52
C ILE A 83 -0.65 -3.92 -12.24
N ALA A 84 -0.45 -4.53 -11.07
CA ALA A 84 -0.35 -3.83 -9.80
C ALA A 84 0.80 -2.81 -9.77
N THR A 85 1.97 -3.17 -10.33
CA THR A 85 3.10 -2.26 -10.47
C THR A 85 2.75 -1.07 -11.37
N GLY A 86 2.09 -1.31 -12.50
CA GLY A 86 1.61 -0.26 -13.39
C GLY A 86 0.61 0.68 -12.71
N GLN A 87 -0.32 0.13 -11.93
CA GLN A 87 -1.27 0.92 -11.14
C GLN A 87 -0.55 1.80 -10.10
N SER A 88 0.44 1.27 -9.38
CA SER A 88 1.27 2.06 -8.45
C SER A 88 2.04 3.19 -9.15
N MET A 89 2.51 2.97 -10.37
CA MET A 89 3.16 4.02 -11.17
C MET A 89 2.18 5.13 -11.55
N LEU A 90 0.96 4.78 -11.99
CA LEU A 90 -0.09 5.76 -12.30
C LEU A 90 -0.52 6.52 -11.05
N LEU A 91 -0.76 5.84 -9.94
CA LEU A 91 -1.06 6.46 -8.66
C LEU A 91 0.02 7.47 -8.30
N LYS A 92 1.31 7.08 -8.33
CA LYS A 92 2.42 8.00 -8.06
C LYS A 92 2.35 9.25 -8.95
N TYR A 93 2.09 9.09 -10.24
CA TYR A 93 1.94 10.22 -11.16
C TYR A 93 0.80 11.16 -10.76
N HIS A 94 -0.38 10.64 -10.43
CA HIS A 94 -1.51 11.46 -9.98
C HIS A 94 -1.24 12.10 -8.61
N GLY A 95 -0.63 11.37 -7.67
CA GLY A 95 -0.20 11.90 -6.39
C GLY A 95 0.75 13.08 -6.56
N ASP A 96 1.78 12.95 -7.39
CA ASP A 96 2.72 14.05 -7.68
C ASP A 96 2.02 15.27 -8.31
N ARG A 97 1.00 15.05 -9.15
CA ARG A 97 0.19 16.14 -9.73
C ARG A 97 -0.67 16.86 -8.69
N ILE A 98 -1.36 16.11 -7.83
CA ILE A 98 -2.18 16.67 -6.75
C ILE A 98 -1.30 17.46 -5.79
N MET A 99 -0.17 16.90 -5.37
CA MET A 99 0.77 17.58 -4.47
C MET A 99 1.30 18.89 -5.05
N LYS A 100 1.55 18.95 -6.37
CA LYS A 100 1.91 20.20 -7.05
C LYS A 100 0.77 21.22 -7.04
N GLY A 101 -0.48 20.79 -7.27
CA GLY A 101 -1.65 21.66 -7.18
C GLY A 101 -1.85 22.22 -5.77
N LEU A 102 -1.73 21.37 -4.75
CA LEU A 102 -1.85 21.77 -3.35
C LEU A 102 -0.77 22.80 -2.98
N ALA A 103 0.46 22.58 -3.43
CA ALA A 103 1.56 23.52 -3.23
C ALA A 103 1.33 24.87 -3.93
N ALA A 104 0.80 24.87 -5.16
CA ALA A 104 0.47 26.10 -5.89
C ALA A 104 -0.56 26.97 -5.16
N ASP A 105 -1.48 26.32 -4.43
CA ASP A 105 -2.50 26.97 -3.61
C ASP A 105 -2.05 27.23 -2.16
N ASN A 106 -0.77 27.02 -1.83
CA ASN A 106 -0.23 27.16 -0.46
C ASN A 106 -0.98 26.30 0.57
N ILE A 107 -1.32 25.07 0.21
CA ILE A 107 -1.93 24.08 1.09
C ILE A 107 -0.84 23.08 1.53
N PRO A 108 -0.37 23.14 2.79
CA PRO A 108 0.53 22.13 3.32
C PRO A 108 -0.14 20.76 3.29
N ALA A 109 0.52 19.80 2.66
CA ALA A 109 0.01 18.45 2.49
C ALA A 109 1.15 17.44 2.54
N ARG A 110 0.83 16.17 2.81
CA ARG A 110 1.80 15.08 2.85
C ARG A 110 1.18 13.78 2.37
N ILE A 111 1.89 13.05 1.50
CA ILE A 111 1.56 11.65 1.23
C ILE A 111 2.10 10.80 2.38
N VAL A 112 1.25 10.01 3.05
CA VAL A 112 1.63 9.35 4.32
C VAL A 112 1.87 7.84 4.22
N LYS A 113 1.62 7.18 3.08
CA LYS A 113 1.81 5.71 2.96
C LYS A 113 2.39 5.26 1.63
N GLY A 114 1.59 4.63 0.77
CA GLY A 114 1.95 3.84 -0.42
C GLY A 114 3.33 4.16 -1.01
N PRO A 115 3.47 5.30 -1.71
CA PRO A 115 4.71 5.69 -2.37
C PRO A 115 5.90 5.96 -1.43
N VAL A 116 5.64 6.45 -0.22
CA VAL A 116 6.68 6.78 0.78
C VAL A 116 7.26 5.49 1.34
N PHE A 117 6.41 4.56 1.78
CA PHE A 117 6.83 3.27 2.35
C PHE A 117 7.55 2.42 1.31
N ALA A 118 7.01 2.32 0.09
CA ALA A 118 7.63 1.55 -0.99
C ALA A 118 9.04 2.07 -1.33
N ARG A 119 9.28 3.39 -1.25
CA ARG A 119 10.60 3.99 -1.51
C ARG A 119 11.56 3.93 -0.32
N LYS A 120 11.06 4.05 0.91
CA LYS A 120 11.88 4.16 2.13
C LYS A 120 12.25 2.80 2.72
N LEU A 121 11.37 1.80 2.59
CA LEU A 121 11.51 0.51 3.27
C LEU A 121 11.97 -0.61 2.35
N TYR A 122 11.84 -0.45 1.03
CA TYR A 122 12.16 -1.48 0.05
C TYR A 122 13.20 -0.98 -0.94
N ARG A 123 14.21 -1.81 -1.20
CA ARG A 123 15.21 -1.54 -2.23
C ARG A 123 14.61 -1.56 -3.63
N ASN A 124 13.67 -2.47 -3.88
CA ASN A 124 12.89 -2.52 -5.12
C ASN A 124 11.47 -2.02 -4.84
N VAL A 125 11.09 -0.89 -5.42
CA VAL A 125 9.76 -0.29 -5.18
C VAL A 125 8.61 -1.24 -5.54
N ALA A 126 8.80 -2.10 -6.55
CA ALA A 126 7.83 -3.10 -6.97
C ALA A 126 7.59 -4.23 -5.94
N ASP A 127 8.42 -4.34 -4.89
CA ASP A 127 8.21 -5.30 -3.80
C ASP A 127 7.02 -4.91 -2.91
N ARG A 128 6.61 -3.63 -2.95
CA ARG A 128 5.45 -3.11 -2.23
C ARG A 128 4.56 -2.29 -3.18
N PRO A 129 3.78 -2.95 -4.05
CA PRO A 129 2.74 -2.26 -4.79
C PRO A 129 1.73 -1.67 -3.81
N PHE A 130 1.08 -0.60 -4.23
CA PHE A 130 0.02 0.10 -3.51
C PHE A 130 -1.12 0.40 -4.48
N THR A 131 -2.34 0.37 -3.95
CA THR A 131 -3.60 0.52 -4.70
C THR A 131 -4.24 1.90 -4.54
N ASP A 132 -3.70 2.71 -3.63
CA ASP A 132 -4.18 4.03 -3.27
C ASP A 132 -3.05 4.99 -2.85
N ILE A 133 -3.42 6.27 -2.69
CA ILE A 133 -2.57 7.29 -2.09
C ILE A 133 -3.34 8.02 -1.00
N ASP A 134 -2.82 7.95 0.22
CA ASP A 134 -3.29 8.78 1.34
C ASP A 134 -2.56 10.13 1.36
N ILE A 135 -3.33 11.21 1.28
CA ILE A 135 -2.87 12.59 1.42
C ILE A 135 -3.42 13.13 2.73
N LEU A 136 -2.53 13.60 3.61
CA LEU A 136 -2.89 14.26 4.86
C LEU A 136 -2.74 15.77 4.73
N VAL A 137 -3.75 16.50 5.20
CA VAL A 137 -3.77 17.97 5.31
C VAL A 137 -4.27 18.39 6.69
N GLU A 138 -4.06 19.64 7.08
CA GLU A 138 -4.76 20.17 8.26
C GLU A 138 -6.28 20.26 7.99
N PRO A 139 -7.16 19.97 8.97
CA PRO A 139 -8.61 19.95 8.75
C PRO A 139 -9.17 21.25 8.17
N ALA A 140 -8.59 22.40 8.54
CA ALA A 140 -8.96 23.70 8.00
C ALA A 140 -8.74 23.85 6.49
N ASN A 141 -7.90 22.99 5.89
CA ASN A 141 -7.61 23.00 4.45
C ASN A 141 -8.42 21.96 3.65
N LEU A 142 -9.22 21.09 4.29
CA LEU A 142 -9.94 19.99 3.61
C LEU A 142 -10.77 20.48 2.42
N ALA A 143 -11.57 21.53 2.63
CA ALA A 143 -12.42 22.07 1.57
C ALA A 143 -11.61 22.54 0.34
N ARG A 144 -10.47 23.21 0.56
CA ARG A 144 -9.59 23.70 -0.50
C ARG A 144 -8.84 22.54 -1.17
N ALA A 145 -8.37 21.58 -0.39
CA ALA A 145 -7.70 20.40 -0.91
C ALA A 145 -8.63 19.53 -1.79
N ASN A 146 -9.89 19.37 -1.39
CA ASN A 146 -10.93 18.71 -2.17
C ASN A 146 -11.13 19.37 -3.54
N GLN A 147 -11.13 20.72 -3.60
CA GLN A 147 -11.23 21.46 -4.87
C GLN A 147 -10.03 21.18 -5.79
N VAL A 148 -8.82 21.12 -5.23
CA VAL A 148 -7.60 20.82 -6.00
C VAL A 148 -7.64 19.39 -6.55
N ILE A 149 -8.05 18.40 -5.74
CA ILE A 149 -8.16 17.01 -6.16
C ILE A 149 -9.20 16.86 -7.29
N ALA A 150 -10.36 17.50 -7.15
CA ALA A 150 -11.39 17.53 -8.19
C ALA A 150 -10.88 18.14 -9.51
N ALA A 151 -10.14 19.25 -9.43
CA ALA A 151 -9.51 19.89 -10.59
C ALA A 151 -8.42 19.02 -11.24
N CYS A 152 -7.84 18.08 -10.51
CA CYS A 152 -6.87 17.11 -11.03
C CYS A 152 -7.51 15.95 -11.80
N GLY A 153 -8.84 15.92 -11.94
CA GLY A 153 -9.55 14.87 -12.70
C GLY A 153 -10.09 13.73 -11.83
N PHE A 154 -10.32 13.98 -10.56
CA PHE A 154 -10.94 13.01 -9.65
C PHE A 154 -12.39 13.36 -9.33
N GLU A 155 -13.17 12.34 -8.99
CA GLU A 155 -14.55 12.44 -8.53
C GLU A 155 -14.70 11.87 -7.13
N LEU A 156 -15.49 12.54 -6.30
CA LEU A 156 -15.77 12.07 -4.95
C LEU A 156 -16.67 10.83 -5.03
N GLY A 157 -16.13 9.70 -4.59
CA GLY A 157 -16.83 8.42 -4.52
C GLY A 157 -17.52 8.15 -3.18
N SER A 158 -17.20 8.91 -2.14
CA SER A 158 -17.83 8.83 -0.81
C SER A 158 -18.97 9.84 -0.63
N ASN A 159 -19.82 9.63 0.38
CA ASN A 159 -20.81 10.64 0.77
C ASN A 159 -20.09 11.86 1.37
N GLU A 160 -20.36 13.06 0.85
CA GLU A 160 -19.64 14.26 1.26
C GLU A 160 -19.83 14.61 2.74
N ALA A 161 -21.07 14.54 3.26
CA ALA A 161 -21.36 14.87 4.66
C ALA A 161 -20.64 13.91 5.62
N GLU A 162 -20.73 12.61 5.34
CA GLU A 162 -19.99 11.58 6.08
C GLU A 162 -18.47 11.79 5.99
N SER A 163 -17.97 12.15 4.81
CA SER A 163 -16.53 12.40 4.60
C SER A 163 -16.02 13.57 5.45
N TYR A 164 -16.82 14.62 5.66
CA TYR A 164 -16.45 15.71 6.57
C TYR A 164 -16.50 15.30 8.04
N GLU A 165 -17.49 14.49 8.46
CA GLU A 165 -17.56 13.96 9.83
C GLU A 165 -16.36 13.05 10.13
N LEU A 166 -16.00 12.21 9.16
CA LEU A 166 -14.87 11.28 9.23
C LEU A 166 -13.53 11.92 8.87
N GLN A 167 -13.51 13.13 8.33
CA GLN A 167 -12.30 13.76 7.76
C GLN A 167 -11.54 12.83 6.80
N GLU A 168 -12.27 12.02 6.03
CA GLU A 168 -11.77 11.00 5.10
C GLU A 168 -12.59 11.08 3.82
N PHE A 169 -11.95 11.42 2.70
CA PHE A 169 -12.62 11.58 1.40
C PHE A 169 -12.02 10.60 0.39
N LYS A 170 -12.88 9.83 -0.29
CA LYS A 170 -12.45 8.84 -1.29
C LYS A 170 -12.65 9.40 -2.68
N TRP A 171 -11.55 9.61 -3.38
CA TRP A 171 -11.52 10.22 -4.71
C TRP A 171 -11.09 9.18 -5.74
N LEU A 172 -11.96 8.92 -6.73
CA LEU A 172 -11.69 8.01 -7.83
C LEU A 172 -11.29 8.81 -9.07
N GLU A 173 -10.28 8.36 -9.80
CA GLU A 173 -9.89 8.99 -11.05
C GLU A 173 -10.97 8.78 -12.12
N LYS A 174 -11.32 9.84 -12.88
CA LYS A 174 -12.48 9.88 -13.78
C LYS A 174 -12.43 8.86 -14.92
N GLU A 175 -11.25 8.66 -15.50
CA GLU A 175 -11.04 7.79 -16.66
C GLU A 175 -10.62 6.38 -16.22
N ASN A 176 -10.12 6.24 -14.99
CA ASN A 176 -9.70 4.98 -14.40
C ASN A 176 -10.07 4.89 -12.91
N SER A 177 -11.29 4.41 -12.65
CA SER A 177 -11.82 4.25 -11.29
C SER A 177 -11.11 3.21 -10.42
N SER A 178 -10.09 2.50 -10.95
CA SER A 178 -9.19 1.68 -10.13
C SER A 178 -8.15 2.50 -9.36
N LEU A 179 -7.98 3.78 -9.69
CA LEU A 179 -7.04 4.68 -9.02
C LEU A 179 -7.76 5.45 -7.92
N LEU A 180 -7.45 5.10 -6.67
CA LEU A 180 -8.00 5.74 -5.48
C LEU A 180 -7.00 6.71 -4.86
N VAL A 181 -7.47 7.92 -4.56
CA VAL A 181 -6.78 8.88 -3.70
C VAL A 181 -7.67 9.12 -2.50
N GLU A 182 -7.09 9.04 -1.30
CA GLU A 182 -7.78 9.37 -0.07
C GLU A 182 -7.23 10.67 0.52
N LEU A 183 -8.11 11.61 0.84
CA LEU A 183 -7.75 12.83 1.56
C LEU A 183 -8.17 12.68 3.02
N HIS A 184 -7.21 12.91 3.91
CA HIS A 184 -7.35 12.75 5.35
C HIS A 184 -7.09 14.07 6.08
N GLY A 185 -7.90 14.37 7.09
CA GLY A 185 -7.61 15.40 8.10
C GLY A 185 -6.94 14.85 9.36
N ASP A 186 -7.16 13.56 9.64
CA ASP A 186 -6.59 12.82 10.77
C ASP A 186 -6.49 11.33 10.39
N LEU A 187 -5.33 10.70 10.64
CA LEU A 187 -5.11 9.29 10.31
C LEU A 187 -5.72 8.30 11.31
N VAL A 188 -6.17 8.75 12.48
CA VAL A 188 -6.98 7.91 13.37
C VAL A 188 -8.37 7.82 12.75
N HIS A 189 -8.89 6.65 12.39
CA HIS A 189 -10.18 6.56 11.66
C HIS A 189 -11.39 6.53 12.61
N ASP A 190 -11.25 5.90 13.79
CA ASP A 190 -12.32 5.79 14.78
C ASP A 190 -12.61 7.14 15.47
N THR A 191 -13.84 7.65 15.27
CA THR A 191 -14.27 8.94 15.81
C THR A 191 -14.35 8.97 17.34
N GLY A 192 -14.52 7.82 17.99
CA GLY A 192 -14.48 7.69 19.45
C GLY A 192 -13.06 7.85 20.00
N MET A 193 -12.09 7.24 19.33
CA MET A 193 -10.67 7.30 19.67
C MET A 193 -10.07 8.67 19.36
N ARG A 194 -10.54 9.36 18.31
CA ARG A 194 -10.16 10.75 17.98
C ARG A 194 -10.33 11.75 19.12
N ARG A 195 -11.23 11.49 20.06
CA ARG A 195 -11.40 12.32 21.27
C ARG A 195 -10.22 12.23 22.24
N ARG A 196 -9.38 11.21 22.11
CA ARG A 196 -8.27 10.90 23.02
C ARG A 196 -6.91 10.85 22.32
N LEU A 197 -6.89 10.57 21.02
CA LEU A 197 -5.69 10.43 20.21
C LEU A 197 -5.96 11.02 18.82
N SER A 198 -5.07 11.87 18.33
CA SER A 198 -5.08 12.38 16.97
C SER A 198 -3.73 12.09 16.32
N LEU A 199 -3.73 11.81 15.03
CA LEU A 199 -2.53 11.78 14.20
C LEU A 199 -2.78 12.60 12.95
N GLY A 200 -2.88 13.92 13.14
CA GLY A 200 -3.02 14.90 12.06
C GLY A 200 -1.68 15.43 11.57
N PHE A 201 -1.76 16.43 10.70
CA PHE A 201 -0.59 17.08 10.11
C PHE A 201 0.35 17.72 11.15
N PRO A 202 -0.14 18.41 12.20
CA PRO A 202 0.72 18.99 13.24
C PRO A 202 1.47 17.92 14.05
N GLU A 203 0.80 16.85 14.42
CA GLU A 203 1.38 15.75 15.21
C GLU A 203 2.50 15.05 14.44
N LEU A 204 2.29 14.78 13.15
CA LEU A 204 3.34 14.20 12.31
C LEU A 204 4.53 15.14 12.13
N ARG A 205 4.31 16.46 11.98
CA ARG A 205 5.42 17.42 11.95
C ARG A 205 6.20 17.45 13.26
N ALA A 206 5.51 17.36 14.40
CA ALA A 206 6.16 17.33 15.70
C ALA A 206 7.04 16.07 15.87
N ILE A 207 6.59 14.92 15.36
CA ILE A 207 7.38 13.67 15.38
C ILE A 207 8.60 13.76 14.48
N ASP A 208 8.46 14.35 13.29
CA ASP A 208 9.54 14.46 12.30
C ASP A 208 10.60 15.53 12.65
N GLY A 209 10.25 16.56 13.43
CA GLY A 209 11.14 17.67 13.73
C GLY A 209 11.46 18.49 12.48
N GLU A 210 12.75 18.65 12.16
CA GLU A 210 13.21 19.38 10.96
C GLU A 210 13.24 18.51 9.68
N ALA A 211 13.09 17.19 9.82
CA ALA A 211 13.11 16.26 8.70
C ALA A 211 11.70 15.94 8.19
N THR A 212 11.60 15.04 7.20
CA THR A 212 10.33 14.44 6.78
C THR A 212 10.51 12.95 6.53
N ASP A 213 9.45 12.19 6.79
CA ASP A 213 9.44 10.73 6.64
C ASP A 213 10.57 10.07 7.46
N THR A 214 10.71 10.48 8.73
CA THR A 214 11.63 9.86 9.68
C THR A 214 11.15 8.46 10.05
N PRO A 215 12.05 7.56 10.52
CA PRO A 215 11.64 6.23 10.98
C PRO A 215 10.57 6.27 12.07
N ALA A 216 10.60 7.27 12.95
CA ALA A 216 9.59 7.48 13.99
C ALA A 216 8.21 7.77 13.37
N ALA A 217 8.13 8.72 12.44
CA ALA A 217 6.87 9.04 11.75
C ALA A 217 6.33 7.85 10.96
N LEU A 218 7.19 7.14 10.22
CA LEU A 218 6.77 5.95 9.46
C LEU A 218 6.22 4.84 10.38
N LEU A 219 6.87 4.59 11.52
CA LEU A 219 6.40 3.62 12.51
C LEU A 219 5.06 4.06 13.12
N THR A 220 4.91 5.32 13.50
CA THR A 220 3.65 5.85 14.05
C THR A 220 2.50 5.72 13.06
N ILE A 221 2.72 6.06 11.79
CA ILE A 221 1.72 5.89 10.72
C ILE A 221 1.35 4.41 10.56
N ALA A 222 2.34 3.51 10.55
CA ALA A 222 2.11 2.07 10.42
C ALA A 222 1.27 1.51 11.57
N ILE A 223 1.53 1.95 12.82
CA ILE A 223 0.77 1.51 14.01
C ILE A 223 -0.68 1.98 13.93
N VAL A 224 -0.91 3.27 13.63
CA VAL A 224 -2.27 3.83 13.60
C VAL A 224 -3.10 3.19 12.49
N HIS A 225 -2.48 2.89 11.34
CA HIS A 225 -3.19 2.27 10.23
C HIS A 225 -3.41 0.75 10.41
N ALA A 226 -2.50 0.04 11.07
CA ALA A 226 -2.66 -1.38 11.38
C ALA A 226 -3.67 -1.64 12.53
N ALA A 227 -3.98 -0.63 13.34
CA ALA A 227 -4.93 -0.70 14.43
C ALA A 227 -6.37 -0.32 14.04
N GLY A 228 -6.60 0.07 12.78
CA GLY A 228 -7.90 0.47 12.24
C GLY A 228 -8.66 -0.66 11.56
#